data_AF-A0A4R6AZR8-F1
#
_entry.id   AF-A0A4R6AZR8-F1
#
_cell.length_a   1.000
_cell.length_b   1.000
_cell.length_c   1.000
_cell.angle_alpha   90.00
_cell.angle_beta   90.00
_cell.angle_gamma   90.00
#
_symmetry.space_group_name_H-M   'P 1'
#
loop_
_entity.id
_entity.type
_entity.pdbx_description
1 polymer ?
#
loop_
_entity_poly.entity_id
_entity_poly.type
_entity_poly.pdbx_seq_one_letter_code
_entity_poly.pdbx_strand_id
1 'polypeptide(L)'
;MDPLHRDPDARDRGRVLHLVMERFVPEFSSIAPEDRRARLLAVAQDVLVEEVPWPTARRLWMARLAKVADIFLADELARHAVALPLKGEQLGTLKLTAPDFTLTAKADRIDLTDDGRYVIYDYKTGAPPTESRQKVFAKQLLLEAVIAEQAGFGTQPAADVLRAEYIGLGSTPKNVAAPLDKMPPDTTLAEFRKLVAEYDDPATGYTAQTAPESEAFDGDYLLLARAGEWDLSDSPKPEKVGQ
;
A
#
# COMPACT_ATOMS: atom_id res chain seq x y z
N MET A 1 5.56 26.66 -11.99
CA MET A 1 4.36 27.24 -11.32
C MET A 1 3.27 26.21 -11.44
N ASP A 2 2.68 25.78 -10.33
CA ASP A 2 1.53 24.87 -10.37
C ASP A 2 0.32 25.59 -11.01
N PRO A 3 -0.47 24.95 -11.88
CA PRO A 3 -1.61 25.59 -12.52
C PRO A 3 -2.69 25.99 -11.48
N LEU A 4 -3.33 27.14 -11.71
CA LEU A 4 -4.44 27.69 -10.90
C LEU A 4 -5.70 26.79 -10.82
N HIS A 5 -5.74 25.71 -11.60
CA HIS A 5 -6.73 24.65 -11.52
C HIS A 5 -6.01 23.30 -11.44
N ARG A 6 -5.93 22.73 -10.25
CA ARG A 6 -5.49 21.35 -10.06
C ARG A 6 -6.59 20.42 -10.58
N ASP A 7 -6.25 19.57 -11.54
CA ASP A 7 -7.11 18.46 -11.94
C ASP A 7 -7.10 17.38 -10.85
N PRO A 8 -8.17 16.58 -10.72
CA PRO A 8 -8.20 15.45 -9.80
C PRO A 8 -7.10 14.44 -10.15
N ASP A 9 -6.14 14.25 -9.25
CA ASP A 9 -5.01 13.32 -9.44
C ASP A 9 -5.39 11.88 -9.05
N ALA A 10 -4.76 10.91 -9.68
CA ALA A 10 -4.85 9.48 -9.33
C ALA A 10 -4.54 9.21 -7.85
N ARG A 11 -3.65 10.02 -7.25
CA ARG A 11 -3.35 9.97 -5.80
C ARG A 11 -4.57 10.30 -4.94
N ASP A 12 -5.32 11.35 -5.30
CA ASP A 12 -6.51 11.77 -4.57
C ASP A 12 -7.60 10.70 -4.62
N ARG A 13 -7.72 10.02 -5.77
CA ARG A 13 -8.63 8.86 -5.91
C ARG A 13 -8.25 7.70 -4.99
N GLY A 14 -6.95 7.41 -4.85
CA GLY A 14 -6.42 6.40 -3.94
C GLY A 14 -6.88 6.67 -2.52
N ARG A 15 -6.52 7.82 -1.98
CA ARG A 15 -6.87 8.24 -0.62
C ARG A 15 -8.37 8.15 -0.34
N VAL A 16 -9.20 8.64 -1.27
CA VAL A 16 -10.67 8.59 -1.14
C VAL A 16 -11.17 7.15 -1.07
N LEU A 17 -10.67 6.25 -1.92
CA LEU A 17 -11.08 4.85 -1.87
C LEU A 17 -10.77 4.22 -0.51
N HIS A 18 -9.60 4.48 0.05
CA HIS A 18 -9.20 3.93 1.35
C HIS A 18 -10.16 4.42 2.44
N LEU A 19 -10.47 5.73 2.45
CA LEU A 19 -11.40 6.30 3.41
C LEU A 19 -12.83 5.74 3.28
N VAL A 20 -13.29 5.45 2.06
CA VAL A 20 -14.58 4.76 1.87
C VAL A 20 -14.56 3.37 2.52
N MET A 21 -13.49 2.60 2.31
CA MET A 21 -13.36 1.26 2.88
C MET A 21 -13.21 1.32 4.41
N GLU A 22 -12.43 2.26 4.93
CA GLU A 22 -12.26 2.50 6.37
C GLU A 22 -13.60 2.78 7.05
N ARG A 23 -14.49 3.54 6.42
CA ARG A 23 -15.83 3.83 6.97
C ARG A 23 -16.82 2.67 6.77
N PHE A 24 -16.74 1.94 5.66
CA PHE A 24 -17.73 0.91 5.33
C PHE A 24 -17.44 -0.45 6.01
N VAL A 25 -16.19 -0.93 5.96
CA VAL A 25 -15.82 -2.28 6.41
C VAL A 25 -16.20 -2.55 7.87
N PRO A 26 -16.00 -1.62 8.83
CA PRO A 26 -16.40 -1.85 10.23
C PRO A 26 -17.91 -2.04 10.42
N GLU A 27 -18.74 -1.57 9.49
CA GLU A 27 -20.20 -1.71 9.52
C GLU A 27 -20.69 -3.00 8.83
N PHE A 28 -19.85 -3.69 8.06
CA PHE A 28 -20.27 -4.76 7.15
C PHE A 28 -21.10 -5.85 7.82
N SER A 29 -20.67 -6.31 9.00
CA SER A 29 -21.34 -7.39 9.75
C SER A 29 -22.69 -6.99 10.34
N SER A 30 -22.93 -5.69 10.60
CA SER A 30 -24.20 -5.22 11.17
C SER A 30 -25.24 -4.88 10.11
N ILE A 31 -24.86 -4.84 8.83
CA ILE A 31 -25.75 -4.51 7.72
C ILE A 31 -26.35 -5.80 7.14
N ALA A 32 -27.67 -5.81 6.96
CA ALA A 32 -28.39 -6.89 6.30
C ALA A 32 -27.86 -7.09 4.86
N PRO A 33 -27.68 -8.33 4.36
CA PRO A 33 -27.08 -8.59 3.05
C PRO A 33 -27.68 -7.77 1.89
N GLU A 34 -29.00 -7.61 1.87
CA GLU A 34 -29.76 -6.85 0.88
C GLU A 34 -29.45 -5.34 0.88
N ASP A 35 -29.02 -4.79 2.02
CA ASP A 35 -28.76 -3.36 2.20
C ASP A 35 -27.28 -2.98 2.01
N ARG A 36 -26.36 -3.95 2.03
CA ARG A 36 -24.91 -3.72 1.98
C ARG A 36 -24.46 -2.88 0.79
N ARG A 37 -25.03 -3.15 -0.38
CA ARG A 37 -24.72 -2.40 -1.60
C ARG A 37 -25.16 -0.95 -1.51
N ALA A 38 -26.40 -0.72 -1.05
CA ALA A 38 -26.91 0.62 -0.87
C ALA A 38 -26.07 1.38 0.17
N ARG A 39 -25.68 0.71 1.26
CA ARG A 39 -24.85 1.31 2.31
C ARG A 39 -23.44 1.66 1.83
N LEU A 40 -22.76 0.77 1.11
CA LEU A 40 -21.45 1.05 0.51
C LEU A 40 -21.50 2.29 -0.40
N LEU A 41 -22.51 2.38 -1.25
CA LEU A 41 -22.68 3.52 -2.15
C LEU A 41 -23.03 4.80 -1.39
N ALA A 42 -23.82 4.73 -0.32
CA ALA A 42 -24.09 5.88 0.54
C ALA A 42 -22.80 6.41 1.20
N VAL A 43 -22.01 5.52 1.82
CA VAL A 43 -20.70 5.90 2.42
C VAL A 43 -19.78 6.52 1.37
N ALA A 44 -19.71 5.93 0.18
CA ALA A 44 -18.91 6.48 -0.92
C ALA A 44 -19.38 7.88 -1.33
N GLN A 45 -20.69 8.08 -1.43
CA GLN A 45 -21.28 9.37 -1.77
C GLN A 45 -20.94 10.45 -0.73
N ASP A 46 -21.02 10.11 0.55
CA ASP A 46 -20.69 11.02 1.66
C ASP A 46 -19.21 11.42 1.63
N VAL A 47 -18.31 10.44 1.53
CA VAL A 47 -16.86 10.67 1.44
C VAL A 47 -16.51 11.50 0.21
N LEU A 48 -17.10 11.21 -0.95
CA LEU A 48 -16.86 11.98 -2.18
C LEU A 48 -17.32 13.43 -2.05
N VAL A 49 -18.40 13.71 -1.31
CA VAL A 49 -18.89 15.06 -1.07
C VAL A 49 -17.96 15.84 -0.15
N GLU A 50 -17.44 15.21 0.91
CA GLU A 50 -16.45 15.80 1.82
C GLU A 50 -15.09 16.05 1.15
N GLU A 51 -14.56 15.04 0.46
CA GLU A 51 -13.12 14.98 0.15
C GLU A 51 -12.75 15.47 -1.24
N VAL A 52 -13.71 15.50 -2.17
CA VAL A 52 -13.40 15.70 -3.60
C VAL A 52 -14.09 16.98 -4.06
N PRO A 53 -13.41 18.11 -4.25
CA PRO A 53 -14.08 19.36 -4.61
C PRO A 53 -14.71 19.35 -6.02
N TRP A 54 -14.24 18.49 -6.93
CA TRP A 54 -14.69 18.47 -8.33
C TRP A 54 -15.92 17.56 -8.56
N PRO A 55 -17.09 18.11 -8.94
CA PRO A 55 -18.31 17.32 -9.13
C PRO A 55 -18.18 16.23 -10.21
N THR A 56 -17.46 16.51 -11.29
CA THR A 56 -17.21 15.54 -12.37
C THR A 56 -16.39 14.34 -11.87
N ALA A 57 -15.38 14.59 -11.03
CA ALA A 57 -14.58 13.52 -10.42
C ALA A 57 -15.42 12.65 -9.49
N ARG A 58 -16.27 13.27 -8.65
CA ARG A 58 -17.22 12.54 -7.78
C ARG A 58 -18.07 11.56 -8.58
N ARG A 59 -18.71 12.03 -9.66
CA ARG A 59 -19.56 11.20 -10.52
C ARG A 59 -18.79 10.04 -11.15
N LEU A 60 -17.60 10.33 -11.69
CA LEU A 60 -16.77 9.31 -12.34
C LEU A 60 -16.30 8.24 -11.35
N TRP A 61 -15.82 8.64 -10.17
CA TRP A 61 -15.30 7.72 -9.16
C TRP A 61 -16.41 6.91 -8.51
N MET A 62 -17.57 7.54 -8.26
CA MET A 62 -18.78 6.84 -7.81
C MET A 62 -19.21 5.76 -8.81
N ALA A 63 -19.27 6.09 -10.11
CA ALA A 63 -19.63 5.13 -11.14
C ALA A 63 -18.64 3.96 -11.24
N ARG A 64 -17.34 4.22 -11.05
CA ARG A 64 -16.30 3.18 -11.03
C ARG A 64 -16.47 2.24 -9.84
N LEU A 65 -16.67 2.77 -8.64
CA LEU A 65 -16.92 1.96 -7.45
C LEU A 65 -18.21 1.14 -7.59
N ALA A 66 -19.30 1.76 -8.05
CA ALA A 66 -20.59 1.09 -8.25
C ALA A 66 -20.51 -0.09 -9.23
N LYS A 67 -19.60 -0.04 -10.20
CA LYS A 67 -19.36 -1.14 -11.14
C LYS A 67 -18.72 -2.37 -10.49
N VAL A 68 -17.90 -2.18 -9.46
CA VAL A 68 -17.17 -3.27 -8.78
C VAL A 68 -17.76 -3.65 -7.42
N ALA A 69 -18.76 -2.91 -6.94
CA ALA A 69 -19.35 -3.07 -5.62
C ALA A 69 -19.81 -4.51 -5.34
N ASP A 70 -20.52 -5.15 -6.26
CA ASP A 70 -21.08 -6.48 -6.02
C ASP A 70 -19.99 -7.56 -5.88
N ILE A 71 -18.92 -7.45 -6.67
CA ILE A 71 -17.75 -8.34 -6.57
C ILE A 71 -17.03 -8.11 -5.24
N PHE A 72 -16.79 -6.84 -4.89
CA PHE A 72 -16.18 -6.49 -3.61
C PHE A 72 -16.98 -7.03 -2.42
N LEU A 73 -18.30 -6.89 -2.42
CA LEU A 73 -19.16 -7.37 -1.31
C LEU A 73 -19.17 -8.89 -1.18
N ALA A 74 -19.09 -9.61 -2.29
CA ALA A 74 -18.95 -11.07 -2.28
C ALA A 74 -17.59 -11.50 -1.70
N ASP A 75 -16.51 -10.84 -2.11
CA ASP A 75 -15.18 -11.06 -1.56
C ASP A 75 -15.10 -10.69 -0.07
N GLU A 76 -15.73 -9.58 0.32
CA GLU A 76 -15.77 -9.10 1.70
C GLU A 76 -16.47 -10.11 2.62
N LEU A 77 -17.55 -10.73 2.16
CA LEU A 77 -18.20 -11.82 2.89
C LEU A 77 -17.24 -12.99 3.12
N ALA A 78 -16.43 -13.35 2.12
CA ALA A 78 -15.43 -14.40 2.25
C ALA A 78 -14.28 -13.99 3.19
N ARG A 79 -13.88 -12.72 3.24
CA ARG A 79 -12.89 -12.21 4.20
C ARG A 79 -13.40 -12.30 5.63
N HIS A 80 -14.64 -11.87 5.87
CA HIS A 80 -15.30 -11.95 7.18
C HIS A 80 -15.48 -13.37 7.71
N ALA A 81 -15.52 -14.38 6.83
CA ALA A 81 -15.54 -15.78 7.23
C ALA A 81 -14.18 -16.30 7.74
N VAL A 82 -13.08 -15.56 7.49
CA VAL A 82 -11.71 -15.92 7.89
C VAL A 82 -11.24 -15.12 9.10
N ALA A 83 -11.51 -13.81 9.11
CA ALA A 83 -11.02 -12.88 10.11
C ALA A 83 -11.96 -11.68 10.24
N LEU A 84 -11.91 -10.98 11.38
CA LEU A 84 -12.70 -9.78 11.63
C LEU A 84 -11.81 -8.53 11.60
N PRO A 85 -12.27 -7.42 10.98
CA PRO A 85 -11.48 -6.20 10.90
C PRO A 85 -11.25 -5.56 12.25
N LEU A 86 -10.01 -5.18 12.52
CA LEU A 86 -9.67 -4.29 13.62
C LEU A 86 -10.17 -2.88 13.29
N LYS A 87 -10.61 -2.14 14.31
CA LYS A 87 -11.18 -0.81 14.11
C LYS A 87 -10.09 0.24 13.89
N GLY A 88 -10.24 0.99 12.79
CA GLY A 88 -9.41 2.15 12.47
C GLY A 88 -8.03 1.79 11.90
N GLU A 89 -7.39 2.77 11.28
CA GLU A 89 -6.04 2.62 10.76
C GLU A 89 -5.03 2.34 11.89
N GLN A 90 -4.16 1.35 11.69
CA GLN A 90 -3.18 0.96 12.71
C GLN A 90 -1.77 1.42 12.33
N LEU A 91 -1.10 2.11 13.26
CA LEU A 91 0.30 2.48 13.15
C LEU A 91 1.19 1.36 13.71
N GLY A 92 2.10 0.86 12.90
CA GLY A 92 3.15 -0.07 13.29
C GLY A 92 4.49 0.64 13.37
N THR A 93 5.33 0.27 14.33
CA THR A 93 6.68 0.83 14.51
C THR A 93 7.63 -0.25 14.98
N LEU A 94 8.60 -0.58 14.13
CA LEU A 94 9.69 -1.51 14.42
C LEU A 94 11.00 -0.72 14.55
N LYS A 95 11.61 -0.78 15.74
CA LYS A 95 12.93 -0.22 16.00
C LYS A 95 14.01 -1.29 15.77
N LEU A 96 14.96 -0.99 14.91
CA LEU A 96 16.15 -1.79 14.66
C LEU A 96 17.32 -1.18 15.43
N THR A 97 18.11 -2.00 16.12
CA THR A 97 19.31 -1.54 16.86
C THR A 97 20.62 -1.71 16.09
N ALA A 98 20.59 -2.47 15.01
CA ALA A 98 21.73 -2.75 14.15
C ALA A 98 21.20 -3.13 12.74
N PRO A 99 21.18 -2.19 11.78
CA PRO A 99 21.48 -0.76 11.91
C PRO A 99 20.48 -0.01 12.82
N ASP A 100 20.86 1.19 13.32
CA ASP A 100 19.96 2.05 14.10
C ASP A 100 18.96 2.72 13.15
N PHE A 101 17.78 2.13 13.06
CA PHE A 101 16.77 2.53 12.08
C PHE A 101 15.37 2.28 12.64
N THR A 102 14.42 3.18 12.34
CA THR A 102 13.02 2.98 12.71
C THR A 102 12.17 2.80 11.46
N LEU A 103 11.63 1.60 11.29
CA LEU A 103 10.65 1.28 10.25
C LEU A 103 9.24 1.55 10.79
N THR A 104 8.49 2.42 10.12
CA THR A 104 7.08 2.68 10.44
C THR A 104 6.20 2.34 9.25
N ALA A 105 4.97 1.89 9.52
CA ALA A 105 3.95 1.72 8.50
C ALA A 105 2.58 1.99 9.06
N LYS A 106 1.66 2.37 8.19
CA LYS A 106 0.25 2.52 8.50
C LYS A 106 -0.51 1.57 7.58
N ALA A 107 -1.05 0.50 8.15
CA ALA A 107 -1.78 -0.48 7.37
C ALA A 107 -3.19 0.02 7.08
N ASP A 108 -3.66 -0.14 5.84
CA ASP A 108 -5.01 0.26 5.44
C ASP A 108 -6.08 -0.55 6.19
N ARG A 109 -5.82 -1.85 6.36
CA ARG A 109 -6.69 -2.77 7.06
C ARG A 109 -5.90 -3.94 7.61
N ILE A 110 -6.16 -4.25 8.88
CA ILE A 110 -5.71 -5.46 9.55
C ILE A 110 -6.94 -6.16 10.11
N ASP A 111 -7.07 -7.44 9.78
CA ASP A 111 -8.08 -8.31 10.37
C ASP A 111 -7.40 -9.29 11.31
N LEU A 112 -8.14 -9.73 12.34
CA LEU A 112 -7.70 -10.71 13.32
C LEU A 112 -8.54 -11.97 13.18
N THR A 113 -7.86 -13.11 13.04
CA THR A 113 -8.49 -14.43 13.03
C THR A 113 -8.83 -14.89 14.45
N ASP A 114 -9.74 -15.87 14.58
CA ASP A 114 -10.09 -16.46 15.88
C ASP A 114 -8.90 -17.13 16.60
N ASP A 115 -7.88 -17.56 15.84
CA ASP A 115 -6.64 -18.13 16.38
C ASP A 115 -5.53 -17.10 16.65
N GLY A 116 -5.84 -15.80 16.54
CA GLY A 116 -4.95 -14.71 16.96
C GLY A 116 -3.90 -14.29 15.93
N ARG A 117 -4.07 -14.66 14.66
CA ARG A 117 -3.18 -14.29 13.55
C ARG A 117 -3.70 -13.10 12.77
N TYR A 118 -2.80 -12.35 12.17
CA TYR A 118 -3.15 -11.19 11.36
C TYR A 118 -3.42 -11.54 9.90
N VAL A 119 -4.35 -10.81 9.31
CA VAL A 119 -4.52 -10.73 7.87
C VAL A 119 -4.44 -9.28 7.44
N ILE A 120 -3.52 -8.94 6.54
CA ILE A 120 -3.23 -7.55 6.15
C ILE A 120 -3.76 -7.30 4.74
N TYR A 121 -4.42 -6.18 4.53
CA TYR A 121 -4.92 -5.77 3.23
C TYR A 121 -4.51 -4.34 2.87
N ASP A 122 -4.20 -4.12 1.59
CA ASP A 122 -4.01 -2.80 1.01
C ASP A 122 -4.93 -2.62 -0.20
N TYR A 123 -5.60 -1.47 -0.30
CA TYR A 123 -6.54 -1.20 -1.39
C TYR A 123 -5.84 -0.53 -2.57
N LYS A 124 -6.10 -1.00 -3.79
CA LYS A 124 -5.56 -0.39 -5.02
C LYS A 124 -6.68 0.06 -5.95
N THR A 125 -6.65 1.35 -6.33
CA THR A 125 -7.56 1.89 -7.37
C THR A 125 -7.15 1.51 -8.80
N GLY A 126 -5.94 0.98 -8.97
CA GLY A 126 -5.38 0.46 -10.21
C GLY A 126 -5.17 -1.05 -10.15
N ALA A 127 -4.34 -1.58 -11.06
CA ALA A 127 -3.94 -2.98 -11.00
C ALA A 127 -3.01 -3.20 -9.79
N PRO A 128 -3.28 -4.17 -8.92
CA PRO A 128 -2.33 -4.57 -7.90
C PRO A 128 -0.99 -5.03 -8.48
N PRO A 129 0.13 -4.84 -7.76
CA PRO A 129 1.43 -5.30 -8.20
C PRO A 129 1.46 -6.83 -8.31
N THR A 130 2.08 -7.36 -9.37
CA THR A 130 2.28 -8.79 -9.56
C THR A 130 3.24 -9.35 -8.52
N GLU A 131 3.23 -10.67 -8.32
CA GLU A 131 4.18 -11.36 -7.42
C GLU A 131 5.64 -10.95 -7.68
N SER A 132 6.04 -10.90 -8.96
CA SER A 132 7.40 -10.50 -9.36
C SER A 132 7.72 -9.05 -8.97
N ARG A 133 6.77 -8.12 -9.18
CA ARG A 133 6.93 -6.72 -8.76
C ARG A 133 6.99 -6.60 -7.24
N GLN A 134 6.22 -7.38 -6.50
CA GLN A 134 6.23 -7.34 -5.03
C GLN A 134 7.58 -7.77 -4.44
N LYS A 135 8.23 -8.77 -5.05
CA LYS A 135 9.55 -9.23 -4.63
C LYS A 135 10.66 -8.20 -4.80
N VAL A 136 10.51 -7.24 -5.71
CA VAL A 136 11.60 -6.32 -6.09
C VAL A 136 11.28 -4.87 -5.72
N PHE A 137 10.07 -4.40 -6.06
CA PHE A 137 9.70 -3.00 -5.97
C PHE A 137 8.58 -2.73 -4.96
N ALA A 138 7.47 -3.48 -5.03
CA ALA A 138 6.29 -3.24 -4.20
C ALA A 138 6.38 -3.99 -2.85
N LYS A 139 7.37 -3.61 -2.02
CA LYS A 139 7.69 -4.26 -0.74
C LYS A 139 6.72 -3.91 0.41
N GLN A 140 5.70 -3.08 0.18
CA GLN A 140 4.83 -2.54 1.23
C GLN A 140 4.20 -3.62 2.12
N LEU A 141 3.42 -4.55 1.55
CA LEU A 141 2.78 -5.61 2.34
C LEU A 141 3.78 -6.57 3.00
N LEU A 142 4.95 -6.77 2.38
CA LEU A 142 6.01 -7.60 2.96
C LEU A 142 6.61 -6.94 4.22
N LEU A 143 6.83 -5.62 4.17
CA LEU A 143 7.33 -4.85 5.32
C LEU A 143 6.25 -4.65 6.40
N GLU A 144 4.98 -4.50 6.03
CA GLU A 144 3.89 -4.49 7.00
C GLU A 144 3.79 -5.84 7.73
N ALA A 145 3.96 -6.97 7.03
CA ALA A 145 4.03 -8.28 7.66
C ALA A 145 5.22 -8.42 8.63
N VAL A 146 6.38 -7.87 8.28
CA VAL A 146 7.54 -7.77 9.19
C VAL A 146 7.18 -7.02 10.46
N ILE A 147 6.52 -5.87 10.36
CA ILE A 147 6.14 -5.09 11.54
C ILE A 147 5.11 -5.86 12.38
N ALA A 148 4.13 -6.51 11.74
CA ALA A 148 3.11 -7.29 12.43
C ALA A 148 3.72 -8.42 13.27
N GLU A 149 4.70 -9.17 12.75
CA GLU A 149 5.31 -10.30 13.45
C GLU A 149 6.38 -9.89 14.47
N GLN A 150 7.00 -8.72 14.31
CA GLN A 150 8.11 -8.29 15.17
C GLN A 150 7.70 -7.30 16.27
N ALA A 151 6.70 -6.46 15.99
CA ALA A 151 6.30 -5.36 16.87
C ALA A 151 4.79 -5.25 17.08
N GLY A 152 3.98 -5.74 16.15
CA GLY A 152 2.53 -5.56 16.14
C GLY A 152 2.11 -4.18 15.63
N PHE A 153 0.85 -3.84 15.84
CA PHE A 153 0.19 -2.67 15.27
C PHE A 153 -0.74 -2.01 16.29
N GLY A 154 -0.54 -0.70 16.52
CA GLY A 154 -1.32 0.06 17.49
C GLY A 154 -1.25 -0.52 18.90
N THR A 155 -2.38 -1.01 19.40
CA THR A 155 -2.47 -1.69 20.72
C THR A 155 -2.36 -3.21 20.63
N GLN A 156 -2.29 -3.75 19.42
CA GLN A 156 -2.23 -5.18 19.19
C GLN A 156 -0.77 -5.67 19.23
N PRO A 157 -0.49 -6.78 19.95
CA PRO A 157 0.86 -7.30 20.11
C PRO A 157 1.40 -7.89 18.81
N ALA A 158 2.68 -8.24 18.79
CA ALA A 158 3.24 -9.03 17.70
C ALA A 158 2.53 -10.40 17.57
N ALA A 159 2.20 -10.80 16.35
CA ALA A 159 1.59 -12.10 16.06
C ALA A 159 1.85 -12.51 14.59
N ASP A 160 1.77 -13.82 14.33
CA ASP A 160 1.98 -14.39 13.00
C ASP A 160 0.99 -13.82 11.97
N VAL A 161 1.45 -13.64 10.74
CA VAL A 161 0.61 -13.19 9.63
C VAL A 161 0.13 -14.40 8.83
N LEU A 162 -1.18 -14.66 8.85
CA LEU A 162 -1.80 -15.72 8.06
C LEU A 162 -1.66 -15.45 6.56
N ARG A 163 -1.94 -14.21 6.12
CA ARG A 163 -1.73 -13.76 4.74
C ARG A 163 -1.72 -12.23 4.66
N ALA A 164 -1.12 -11.71 3.60
CA ALA A 164 -1.26 -10.31 3.20
C ALA A 164 -1.69 -10.25 1.73
N GLU A 165 -2.54 -9.29 1.36
CA GLU A 165 -3.12 -9.24 0.00
C GLU A 165 -3.47 -7.82 -0.46
N TYR A 166 -3.18 -7.52 -1.72
CA TYR A 166 -3.67 -6.32 -2.38
C TYR A 166 -5.08 -6.54 -2.95
N ILE A 167 -6.00 -5.63 -2.61
CA ILE A 167 -7.38 -5.63 -3.08
C ILE A 167 -7.52 -4.62 -4.22
N GLY A 168 -7.56 -5.12 -5.46
CA GLY A 168 -7.72 -4.29 -6.65
C GLY A 168 -9.19 -3.93 -6.89
N LEU A 169 -9.51 -2.65 -6.81
CA LEU A 169 -10.84 -2.06 -7.06
C LEU A 169 -10.84 -1.17 -8.32
N GLY A 170 -9.94 -1.48 -9.26
CA GLY A 170 -9.89 -0.86 -10.58
C GLY A 170 -10.99 -1.33 -11.53
N SER A 171 -10.87 -1.04 -12.83
CA SER A 171 -11.86 -1.44 -13.84
C SER A 171 -12.05 -2.94 -13.98
N THR A 172 -11.02 -3.71 -13.62
CA THR A 172 -10.99 -5.16 -13.57
C THR A 172 -10.60 -5.54 -12.15
N PRO A 173 -11.57 -5.76 -11.24
CA PRO A 173 -11.25 -6.06 -9.86
C PRO A 173 -10.48 -7.37 -9.76
N LYS A 174 -9.42 -7.36 -8.96
CA LYS A 174 -8.55 -8.52 -8.80
C LYS A 174 -7.82 -8.43 -7.47
N ASN A 175 -7.79 -9.54 -6.76
CA ASN A 175 -7.01 -9.70 -5.54
C ASN A 175 -5.67 -10.35 -5.87
N VAL A 176 -4.58 -9.87 -5.26
CA VAL A 176 -3.24 -10.43 -5.46
C VAL A 176 -2.55 -10.59 -4.11
N ALA A 177 -2.32 -11.84 -3.72
CA ALA A 177 -1.63 -12.18 -2.49
C ALA A 177 -0.16 -11.72 -2.52
N ALA A 178 0.34 -11.32 -1.35
CA ALA A 178 1.76 -11.17 -1.12
C ALA A 178 2.42 -12.55 -1.03
N PRO A 179 3.59 -12.75 -1.66
CA PRO A 179 4.26 -14.05 -1.68
C PRO A 179 5.00 -14.33 -0.37
N LEU A 180 4.29 -14.37 0.76
CA LEU A 180 4.88 -14.62 2.09
C LEU A 180 5.53 -16.01 2.19
N ASP A 181 5.11 -16.96 1.35
CA ASP A 181 5.74 -18.27 1.23
C ASP A 181 7.16 -18.21 0.62
N LYS A 182 7.40 -17.25 -0.29
CA LYS A 182 8.68 -17.07 -0.99
C LYS A 182 9.52 -15.95 -0.38
N MET A 183 8.86 -14.99 0.25
CA MET A 183 9.41 -13.82 0.91
C MET A 183 8.83 -13.74 2.32
N PRO A 184 9.15 -14.69 3.21
CA PRO A 184 8.64 -14.66 4.58
C PRO A 184 9.17 -13.41 5.31
N PRO A 185 8.49 -12.98 6.39
CA PRO A 185 8.89 -11.78 7.13
C PRO A 185 10.35 -11.78 7.58
N ASP A 186 10.88 -12.90 8.09
CA ASP A 186 12.30 -12.99 8.47
C ASP A 186 13.26 -12.73 7.31
N THR A 187 13.00 -13.30 6.13
CA THR A 187 13.80 -13.04 4.92
C THR A 187 13.69 -11.58 4.49
N THR A 188 12.47 -11.04 4.48
CA THR A 188 12.21 -9.64 4.12
C THR A 188 12.94 -8.69 5.07
N LEU A 189 12.92 -8.96 6.37
CA LEU A 189 13.62 -8.18 7.39
C LEU A 189 15.14 -8.27 7.21
N ALA A 190 15.68 -9.45 6.91
CA ALA A 190 17.10 -9.62 6.65
C ALA A 190 17.56 -8.83 5.42
N GLU A 191 16.81 -8.87 4.32
CA GLU A 191 17.07 -8.06 3.13
C GLU A 191 16.99 -6.56 3.43
N PHE A 192 15.96 -6.14 4.17
CA PHE A 192 15.79 -4.74 4.56
C PHE A 192 16.95 -4.24 5.42
N ARG A 193 17.37 -5.02 6.44
CA ARG A 193 18.54 -4.68 7.27
C ARG A 193 19.80 -4.55 6.45
N LYS A 194 20.01 -5.45 5.48
CA LYS A 194 21.16 -5.40 4.58
C LYS A 194 21.14 -4.11 3.76
N LEU A 195 19.98 -3.75 3.21
CA LEU A 195 19.81 -2.53 2.41
C LEU A 195 20.11 -1.28 3.26
N VAL A 196 19.55 -1.18 4.46
CA VAL A 196 19.81 -0.04 5.35
C VAL A 196 21.29 0.02 5.73
N ALA A 197 21.90 -1.11 6.11
CA ALA A 197 23.32 -1.15 6.46
C ALA A 197 24.24 -0.76 5.29
N GLU A 198 23.85 -1.08 4.05
CA GLU A 198 24.60 -0.67 2.86
C GLU A 198 24.56 0.85 2.65
N TYR A 199 23.42 1.50 2.90
CA TYR A 199 23.31 2.96 2.83
C TYR A 199 23.80 3.71 4.09
N ASP A 200 24.01 3.01 5.20
CA ASP A 200 24.68 3.55 6.39
C ASP A 200 26.21 3.67 6.20
N ASP A 201 26.80 2.94 5.25
CA ASP A 201 28.21 3.09 4.89
C ASP A 201 28.43 4.43 4.16
N PRO A 202 29.25 5.35 4.71
CA PRO A 202 29.53 6.63 4.05
C PRO A 202 30.22 6.49 2.68
N ALA A 203 30.77 5.33 2.34
CA ALA A 203 31.32 5.04 1.03
C ALA A 203 30.23 4.75 -0.02
N THR A 204 29.00 4.41 0.41
CA THR A 204 27.86 4.15 -0.48
C THR A 204 27.21 5.46 -0.89
N GLY A 205 27.31 5.80 -2.17
CA GLY A 205 26.63 6.96 -2.74
C GLY A 205 25.15 6.71 -3.02
N TYR A 206 24.33 7.76 -2.97
CA TYR A 206 22.93 7.73 -3.38
C TYR A 206 22.81 7.89 -4.90
N THR A 207 22.80 6.77 -5.62
CA THR A 207 22.70 6.78 -7.09
C THR A 207 21.28 7.14 -7.52
N ALA A 208 21.14 8.14 -8.40
CA ALA A 208 19.84 8.66 -8.85
C ALA A 208 18.93 7.59 -9.47
N GLN A 209 19.52 6.56 -10.11
CA GLN A 209 18.81 5.39 -10.61
C GLN A 209 19.58 4.12 -10.24
N THR A 210 19.20 3.48 -9.13
CA THR A 210 19.85 2.24 -8.68
C THR A 210 19.15 0.99 -9.25
N ALA A 211 17.83 1.05 -9.44
CA ALA A 211 17.03 -0.03 -10.02
C ALA A 211 15.81 0.55 -10.75
N PRO A 212 15.97 1.09 -11.98
CA PRO A 212 14.84 1.62 -12.74
C PRO A 212 13.84 0.49 -13.05
N GLU A 213 12.56 0.73 -12.75
CA GLU A 213 11.49 -0.27 -12.95
C GLU A 213 11.18 -0.50 -14.45
N SER A 214 11.53 0.47 -15.30
CA SER A 214 11.47 0.38 -16.75
C SER A 214 12.50 1.30 -17.41
N GLU A 215 12.83 1.05 -18.68
CA GLU A 215 13.68 1.94 -19.50
C GLU A 215 13.02 3.31 -19.77
N ALA A 216 11.70 3.38 -19.65
CA ALA A 216 10.91 4.60 -19.80
C ALA A 216 10.61 5.27 -18.45
N PHE A 217 11.51 5.15 -17.48
CA PHE A 217 11.39 5.87 -16.21
C PHE A 217 11.46 7.37 -16.51
N ASP A 218 10.36 8.08 -16.26
CA ASP A 218 10.26 9.54 -16.34
C ASP A 218 10.11 10.07 -14.92
N GLY A 219 11.19 10.63 -14.38
CA GLY A 219 11.23 11.23 -13.05
C GLY A 219 11.34 12.73 -13.16
N ASP A 220 10.60 13.45 -12.32
CA ASP A 220 10.54 14.93 -12.31
C ASP A 220 11.93 15.61 -12.24
N TYR A 221 12.95 14.88 -11.79
CA TYR A 221 14.32 15.35 -11.62
C TYR A 221 15.34 14.71 -12.57
N LEU A 222 14.92 13.96 -13.60
CA LEU A 222 15.86 13.30 -14.53
C LEU A 222 16.78 14.28 -15.25
N LEU A 223 16.26 15.46 -15.57
CA LEU A 223 17.05 16.55 -16.16
C LEU A 223 18.13 17.07 -15.20
N LEU A 224 17.87 17.06 -13.88
CA LEU A 224 18.87 17.40 -12.86
C LEU A 224 19.84 16.25 -12.61
N ALA A 225 19.38 15.02 -12.75
CA ALA A 225 20.18 13.81 -12.62
C ALA A 225 21.05 13.53 -13.86
N ARG A 226 21.02 14.40 -14.89
CA ARG A 226 21.72 14.24 -16.18
C ARG A 226 21.47 12.87 -16.82
N ALA A 227 20.28 12.30 -16.60
CA ALA A 227 19.89 11.03 -17.18
C ALA A 227 19.81 11.17 -18.71
N GLY A 228 20.50 10.28 -19.44
CA GLY A 228 20.64 10.35 -20.91
C GLY A 228 21.94 11.00 -21.41
N GLU A 229 22.74 11.63 -20.54
CA GLU A 229 24.14 11.96 -20.86
C GLU A 229 25.10 10.78 -20.62
N TRP A 230 24.62 9.75 -19.91
CA TRP A 230 25.30 8.51 -19.57
C TRP A 230 24.36 7.33 -19.90
N ASP A 231 24.92 6.22 -20.34
CA ASP A 231 24.15 4.99 -20.59
C ASP A 231 23.74 4.37 -19.23
N LEU A 232 22.57 3.71 -19.14
CA LEU A 232 22.16 3.00 -17.92
C LEU A 232 23.14 1.89 -17.51
N SER A 233 24.01 1.46 -18.42
CA SER A 233 25.10 0.51 -18.19
C SER A 233 26.39 1.15 -17.64
N ASP A 234 26.51 2.48 -17.63
CA ASP A 234 27.68 3.16 -17.09
C ASP A 234 27.73 3.02 -15.56
N SER A 235 28.89 2.60 -15.04
CA SER A 235 29.06 2.46 -13.59
C SER A 235 29.08 3.83 -12.90
N PRO A 236 28.25 4.06 -11.88
CA PRO A 236 28.24 5.33 -11.16
C PRO A 236 29.59 5.59 -10.49
N LYS A 237 30.09 6.82 -10.59
CA LYS A 237 31.31 7.26 -9.92
C LYS A 237 30.92 8.04 -8.66
N PRO A 238 31.30 7.57 -7.46
CA PRO A 238 30.95 8.25 -6.22
C PRO A 238 31.68 9.60 -6.12
N GLU A 239 30.94 10.66 -5.84
CA GLU A 239 31.47 11.98 -5.49
C GLU A 239 31.03 12.35 -4.07
N LYS A 240 31.96 12.85 -3.25
CA LYS A 240 31.64 13.29 -1.89
C LYS A 240 30.88 14.61 -1.96
N VAL A 241 29.62 14.60 -1.51
CA VAL A 241 28.78 15.79 -1.36
C VAL A 241 28.51 16.03 0.13
N GLY A 242 28.79 17.23 0.63
CA GLY A 242 28.75 17.54 2.07
C GLY A 242 30.08 17.30 2.80
N GLN A 243 30.16 17.77 4.07
CA GLN A 243 31.36 17.64 4.92
C GLN A 243 31.37 16.34 5.71
#